data_AF-A0A1V4JPU2-F1
#
_entry.id   AF-A0A1V4JPU2-F1
#
_cell.length_a   1.000
_cell.length_b   1.000
_cell.length_c   1.000
_cell.angle_alpha   90.00
_cell.angle_beta   90.00
_cell.angle_gamma   90.00
#
_symmetry.space_group_name_H-M   'P 1'
#
loop_
_entity.id
_entity.type
_entity.pdbx_description
1 polymer ?
#
loop_
_entity_poly.entity_id
_entity_poly.type
_entity_poly.pdbx_seq_one_letter_code
_entity_poly.pdbx_strand_id
1 'polypeptide(L)'
;MAAVALRSLPGRALCWHLFGGVSPQRSYRGTSPGDSGKDILEIPLPPWQERPHEPLETKRARLLYESRKRGMLENCILLSLFAKENLNRMSEQQLNRYDRLINEPSNDWDIYYWATEAKPTPAEFETDVMAMLRDFARNEKREQRLRQPDLEYLFEPPR
;
A
#
# COMPACT_ATOMS: atom_id res chain seq x y z
N MET A 1 27.38 -29.40 69.05
CA MET A 1 28.76 -29.74 68.67
C MET A 1 29.11 -28.95 67.42
N ALA A 2 30.00 -27.95 67.56
CA ALA A 2 30.87 -27.29 66.55
C ALA A 2 30.26 -26.75 65.23
N ALA A 3 30.66 -25.61 64.64
CA ALA A 3 31.56 -24.51 64.97
C ALA A 3 31.52 -23.48 63.80
N VAL A 4 31.66 -22.17 64.10
CA VAL A 4 32.55 -21.16 63.47
C VAL A 4 32.48 -20.97 61.93
N ALA A 5 32.46 -19.79 61.30
CA ALA A 5 32.38 -18.36 61.63
C ALA A 5 32.30 -17.61 60.27
N LEU A 6 32.11 -16.27 60.30
CA LEU A 6 32.83 -15.23 59.54
C LEU A 6 31.92 -13.98 59.47
N ARG A 7 32.16 -13.01 60.36
CA ARG A 7 32.95 -11.76 60.17
C ARG A 7 32.07 -10.57 59.74
N SER A 8 31.95 -9.63 60.69
CA SER A 8 31.60 -8.22 60.54
C SER A 8 32.55 -7.50 59.58
N LEU A 9 32.06 -6.47 58.85
CA LEU A 9 32.59 -5.08 58.82
C LEU A 9 31.77 -4.18 57.86
N PRO A 10 31.94 -2.83 57.87
CA PRO A 10 30.84 -1.87 58.02
C PRO A 10 30.53 -1.04 56.76
N GLY A 11 29.50 -0.20 56.89
CA GLY A 11 29.00 0.68 55.84
C GLY A 11 30.04 1.58 55.18
N ARG A 12 29.81 1.85 53.89
CA ARG A 12 30.37 2.98 53.16
C ARG A 12 29.24 3.63 52.37
N ALA A 13 28.80 4.79 52.85
CA ALA A 13 28.12 5.76 52.02
C ALA A 13 29.08 6.18 50.91
N LEU A 14 28.66 6.08 49.66
CA LEU A 14 29.35 6.68 48.53
C LEU A 14 28.46 7.78 47.97
N CYS A 15 28.87 8.99 48.32
CA CYS A 15 28.47 10.25 47.70
C CYS A 15 28.72 10.15 46.20
N TRP A 16 27.66 10.27 45.40
CA TRP A 16 27.79 10.38 43.96
C TRP A 16 28.29 11.77 43.62
N HIS A 17 29.57 11.87 43.29
CA HIS A 17 30.15 13.08 42.72
C HIS A 17 29.60 13.28 41.31
N LEU A 18 29.01 14.45 41.11
CA LEU A 18 28.64 15.04 39.83
C LEU A 18 29.88 15.12 38.93
N PHE A 19 29.91 14.32 37.85
CA PHE A 19 30.71 14.63 36.68
C PHE A 19 29.79 14.60 35.45
N GLY A 20 29.54 15.79 34.92
CA GLY A 20 28.68 16.04 33.78
C GLY A 20 29.20 15.35 32.53
N GLY A 21 28.45 14.35 32.07
CA GLY A 21 28.60 13.83 30.73
C GLY A 21 28.11 14.87 29.74
N VAL A 22 28.99 15.34 28.85
CA VAL A 22 28.56 16.00 27.62
C VAL A 22 28.05 14.89 26.70
N SER A 23 26.78 14.53 26.84
CA SER A 23 26.08 13.79 25.79
C SER A 23 26.02 14.71 24.58
N PRO A 24 26.50 14.31 23.39
CA PRO A 24 26.25 15.09 22.19
C PRO A 24 24.75 15.01 21.93
N GLN A 25 24.00 15.98 22.43
CA GLN A 25 22.63 16.21 21.99
C GLN A 25 22.72 16.58 20.51
N ARG A 26 22.49 15.58 19.65
CA ARG A 26 22.18 15.79 18.23
C ARG A 26 20.83 16.51 18.17
N SER A 27 20.86 17.80 18.45
CA SER A 27 19.72 18.70 18.32
C SER A 27 19.54 18.94 16.83
N TYR A 28 18.48 18.35 16.26
CA TYR A 28 17.98 18.77 14.96
C TYR A 28 17.56 20.24 15.10
N ARG A 29 18.30 21.16 14.46
CA ARG A 29 18.09 22.61 14.58
C ARG A 29 16.85 23.09 13.82
N GLY A 30 16.13 22.22 13.09
CA GLY A 30 14.94 22.62 12.32
C GLY A 30 15.20 23.58 11.16
N THR A 31 16.44 24.01 10.96
CA THR A 31 16.84 24.90 9.86
C THR A 31 17.17 24.08 8.63
N SER A 32 16.21 23.31 8.13
CA SER A 32 16.25 22.87 6.73
C SER A 32 15.83 24.07 5.88
N PRO A 33 16.59 24.47 4.85
CA PRO A 33 16.09 25.39 3.84
C PRO A 33 14.74 24.88 3.33
N GLY A 34 13.77 25.77 3.12
CA GLY A 34 12.49 25.39 2.54
C GLY A 34 12.73 24.61 1.25
N ASP A 35 12.00 23.50 1.07
CA ASP A 35 12.11 22.67 -0.13
C ASP A 35 11.80 23.54 -1.35
N SER A 36 12.85 23.94 -2.06
CA SER A 36 12.73 24.83 -3.20
C SER A 36 12.19 24.12 -4.44
N GLY A 37 11.97 22.80 -4.37
CA GLY A 37 11.51 21.96 -5.48
C GLY A 37 12.51 21.86 -6.64
N LYS A 38 13.64 22.60 -6.59
CA LYS A 38 14.65 22.66 -7.66
C LYS A 38 15.48 21.38 -7.79
N ASP A 39 15.47 20.55 -6.75
CA ASP A 39 16.18 19.27 -6.71
C ASP A 39 15.28 18.08 -7.08
N ILE A 40 14.03 18.33 -7.53
CA ILE A 40 13.15 17.29 -8.08
C ILE A 40 13.71 16.86 -9.44
N LEU A 41 14.58 15.86 -9.40
CA LEU A 41 15.02 15.14 -10.59
C LEU A 41 13.88 14.20 -11.02
N GLU A 42 13.19 14.57 -12.10
CA GLU A 42 12.18 13.70 -12.71
C GLU A 42 12.89 12.59 -13.49
N ILE A 43 12.94 11.40 -12.90
CA ILE A 43 13.50 10.20 -13.55
C ILE A 43 12.39 9.63 -14.46
N PRO A 44 12.59 9.58 -15.79
CA PRO A 44 11.56 9.07 -16.68
C PRO A 44 11.38 7.57 -16.46
N LEU A 45 10.15 7.17 -16.14
CA LEU A 45 9.77 5.77 -16.04
C LEU A 45 9.53 5.19 -17.44
N PRO A 46 9.73 3.87 -17.63
CA PRO A 46 9.40 3.24 -18.91
C PRO A 46 7.90 3.43 -19.21
N PRO A 47 7.54 3.78 -20.45
CA PRO A 47 6.14 3.94 -20.81
C PRO A 47 5.42 2.59 -20.68
N TRP A 48 4.17 2.65 -20.22
CA TRP A 48 3.30 1.48 -20.20
C TRP A 48 3.10 0.93 -21.62
N GLN A 49 3.07 -0.39 -21.74
CA GLN A 49 2.94 -1.09 -23.02
C GLN A 49 1.72 -2.00 -23.00
N GLU A 50 0.83 -1.81 -23.97
CA GLU A 50 -0.33 -2.69 -24.16
C GLU A 50 0.11 -4.10 -24.61
N ARG A 51 -0.63 -5.11 -24.16
CA ARG A 51 -0.41 -6.52 -24.49
C ARG A 51 -1.59 -7.05 -25.33
N PRO A 52 -1.55 -6.89 -26.67
CA PRO A 52 -2.70 -7.19 -27.54
C PRO A 52 -2.90 -8.68 -27.85
N HIS A 53 -1.89 -9.54 -27.69
CA HIS A 53 -1.92 -10.92 -28.21
C HIS A 53 -2.06 -12.01 -27.13
N GLU A 54 -2.48 -11.65 -25.92
CA GLU A 54 -2.72 -12.64 -24.86
C GLU A 54 -4.17 -13.16 -24.86
N PRO A 55 -4.40 -14.46 -24.61
CA PRO A 55 -5.75 -15.01 -24.42
C PRO A 55 -6.49 -14.31 -23.27
N LEU A 56 -7.82 -14.18 -23.37
CA LEU A 56 -8.63 -13.49 -22.35
C LEU A 56 -8.48 -14.09 -20.95
N GLU A 57 -8.41 -15.41 -20.82
CA GLU A 57 -8.20 -16.05 -19.52
C GLU A 57 -6.82 -15.73 -18.93
N THR A 58 -5.79 -15.68 -19.77
CA THR A 58 -4.43 -15.28 -19.36
C THR A 58 -4.41 -13.82 -18.90
N LYS A 59 -5.10 -12.93 -19.64
CA LYS A 59 -5.27 -11.51 -19.27
C LYS A 59 -5.96 -11.37 -17.92
N ARG A 60 -7.08 -12.06 -17.69
CA ARG A 60 -7.79 -12.04 -16.40
C ARG A 60 -6.93 -12.55 -15.26
N ALA A 61 -6.21 -13.66 -15.45
CA ALA A 61 -5.32 -14.21 -14.43
C ALA A 61 -4.18 -13.23 -14.08
N ARG A 62 -3.58 -12.60 -15.08
CA ARG A 62 -2.56 -11.55 -14.90
C ARG A 62 -3.11 -10.35 -14.14
N LEU A 63 -4.24 -9.80 -14.60
CA LEU A 63 -4.87 -8.63 -13.97
C LEU A 63 -5.31 -8.92 -12.54
N LEU A 64 -5.77 -10.14 -12.25
CA LEU A 64 -6.06 -10.56 -10.90
C LEU A 64 -4.80 -10.54 -10.02
N TYR A 65 -3.69 -11.06 -10.52
CA TYR A 65 -2.41 -11.03 -9.81
C TYR A 65 -1.95 -9.59 -9.53
N GLU A 66 -1.94 -8.74 -10.55
CA GLU A 66 -1.54 -7.32 -10.46
C GLU A 66 -2.45 -6.52 -9.52
N SER A 67 -3.75 -6.81 -9.50
CA SER A 67 -4.71 -6.21 -8.56
C SER A 67 -4.41 -6.57 -7.10
N ARG A 68 -3.90 -7.78 -6.85
CA ARG A 68 -3.62 -8.30 -5.49
C ARG A 68 -2.25 -7.89 -4.96
N LYS A 69 -1.32 -7.49 -5.82
CA LYS A 69 0.08 -7.21 -5.48
C LYS A 69 0.41 -5.72 -5.65
N ARG A 70 -0.17 -4.90 -4.78
CA ARG A 70 0.02 -3.42 -4.76
C ARG A 70 0.96 -3.00 -3.63
N GLY A 71 1.49 -1.78 -3.70
CA GLY A 71 2.38 -1.21 -2.68
C GLY A 71 1.69 -0.86 -1.36
N MET A 72 0.35 -0.76 -1.34
CA MET A 72 -0.45 -0.41 -0.16
C MET A 72 -1.59 -1.40 0.10
N LEU A 73 -1.98 -1.54 1.37
CA LEU A 73 -3.00 -2.49 1.80
C LEU A 73 -4.40 -2.08 1.31
N GLU A 74 -4.68 -0.78 1.25
CA GLU A 74 -5.93 -0.18 0.84
C GLU A 74 -6.29 -0.62 -0.59
N ASN A 75 -5.38 -0.41 -1.55
CA ASN A 75 -5.56 -0.87 -2.92
C ASN A 75 -5.55 -2.39 -3.01
N CYS A 76 -4.69 -3.07 -2.25
CA CYS A 76 -4.67 -4.53 -2.21
C CYS A 76 -6.04 -5.12 -1.86
N ILE A 77 -6.77 -4.54 -0.90
CA ILE A 77 -8.11 -5.02 -0.52
C ILE A 77 -9.15 -4.54 -1.54
N LEU A 78 -9.15 -3.25 -1.88
CA LEU A 78 -10.15 -2.66 -2.78
C LEU A 78 -10.13 -3.35 -4.16
N LEU A 79 -8.96 -3.41 -4.80
CA LEU A 79 -8.81 -3.95 -6.15
C LEU A 79 -8.97 -5.47 -6.19
N SER A 80 -8.56 -6.19 -5.15
CA SER A 80 -8.73 -7.66 -5.13
C SER A 80 -10.20 -8.08 -5.01
N LEU A 81 -11.00 -7.34 -4.23
CA LEU A 81 -12.44 -7.57 -4.12
C LEU A 81 -13.16 -7.12 -5.40
N PHE A 82 -12.79 -5.94 -5.94
CA PHE A 82 -13.31 -5.48 -7.22
C PHE A 82 -13.05 -6.50 -8.35
N ALA A 83 -11.82 -7.02 -8.41
CA ALA A 83 -11.41 -8.01 -9.40
C ALA A 83 -12.23 -9.31 -9.28
N LYS A 84 -12.45 -9.80 -8.06
CA LYS A 84 -13.26 -10.99 -7.80
C LYS A 84 -14.67 -10.89 -8.39
N GLU A 85 -15.31 -9.73 -8.27
CA GLU A 85 -16.70 -9.54 -8.71
C GLU A 85 -16.83 -9.21 -10.20
N ASN A 86 -15.82 -8.54 -10.78
CA ASN A 86 -15.97 -7.92 -12.09
C ASN A 86 -15.12 -8.57 -13.20
N LEU A 87 -13.91 -9.11 -12.92
CA LEU A 87 -13.01 -9.57 -14.00
C LEU A 87 -13.62 -10.63 -14.92
N ASN A 88 -14.40 -11.57 -14.36
CA ASN A 88 -15.05 -12.63 -15.13
C ASN A 88 -16.18 -12.10 -16.02
N ARG A 89 -16.75 -10.94 -15.69
CA ARG A 89 -17.90 -10.33 -16.38
C ARG A 89 -17.49 -9.23 -17.36
N MET A 90 -16.27 -8.72 -17.24
CA MET A 90 -15.75 -7.66 -18.10
C MET A 90 -15.50 -8.14 -19.53
N SER A 91 -15.80 -7.26 -20.48
CA SER A 91 -15.40 -7.44 -21.88
C SER A 91 -13.91 -7.20 -22.07
N GLU A 92 -13.34 -7.61 -23.20
CA GLU A 92 -11.93 -7.37 -23.52
C GLU A 92 -11.56 -5.88 -23.46
N GLN A 93 -12.43 -5.01 -23.97
CA GLN A 93 -12.21 -3.56 -23.94
C GLN A 93 -12.16 -3.02 -22.50
N GLN A 94 -13.01 -3.56 -21.62
CA GLN A 94 -12.99 -3.21 -20.20
C GLN A 94 -11.74 -3.75 -19.50
N LEU A 95 -11.29 -4.95 -19.84
CA LEU A 95 -10.03 -5.49 -19.32
C LEU A 95 -8.84 -4.64 -19.74
N ASN A 96 -8.79 -4.13 -20.98
CA ASN A 96 -7.72 -3.23 -21.41
C ASN A 96 -7.76 -1.88 -20.69
N ARG A 97 -8.96 -1.30 -20.48
CA ARG A 97 -9.11 -0.07 -19.68
C ARG A 97 -8.70 -0.29 -18.22
N TYR A 98 -9.05 -1.44 -17.65
CA TYR A 98 -8.65 -1.81 -16.30
C TYR A 98 -7.14 -2.03 -16.18
N ASP A 99 -6.52 -2.73 -17.13
CA ASP A 99 -5.07 -2.92 -17.22
C ASP A 99 -4.35 -1.57 -17.22
N ARG A 100 -4.79 -0.66 -18.08
CA ARG A 100 -4.27 0.70 -18.17
C ARG A 100 -4.44 1.43 -16.83
N LEU A 101 -5.64 1.40 -16.25
CA LEU A 101 -5.95 2.07 -14.98
C LEU A 101 -5.05 1.64 -13.82
N ILE A 102 -4.76 0.34 -13.68
CA ILE A 102 -3.99 -0.15 -12.52
C ILE A 102 -2.48 -0.13 -12.75
N ASN A 103 -2.01 -0.17 -14.00
CA ASN A 103 -0.58 -0.36 -14.31
C ASN A 103 0.12 0.85 -14.95
N GLU A 104 -0.62 1.80 -15.53
CA GLU A 104 -0.01 3.01 -16.11
C GLU A 104 0.37 4.07 -15.04
N PRO A 105 -0.47 4.36 -14.02
CA PRO A 105 -0.10 5.31 -12.98
C PRO A 105 1.08 4.80 -12.16
N SER A 106 2.10 5.64 -11.99
CA SER A 106 3.31 5.27 -11.24
C SER A 106 3.09 5.23 -9.73
N ASN A 107 2.08 5.94 -9.23
CA ASN A 107 1.80 6.09 -7.82
C ASN A 107 0.46 5.42 -7.45
N ASP A 108 0.53 4.39 -6.61
CA ASP A 108 -0.63 3.66 -6.11
C ASP A 108 -1.67 4.57 -5.42
N TRP A 109 -1.23 5.64 -4.75
CA TRP A 109 -2.16 6.54 -4.04
C TRP A 109 -3.10 7.26 -4.99
N ASP A 110 -2.67 7.55 -6.22
CA ASP A 110 -3.50 8.27 -7.17
C ASP A 110 -4.73 7.44 -7.57
N ILE A 111 -4.56 6.13 -7.78
CA ILE A 111 -5.66 5.19 -8.02
C ILE A 111 -6.67 5.22 -6.86
N TYR A 112 -6.18 5.20 -5.62
CA TYR A 112 -7.04 5.26 -4.44
C TYR A 112 -7.82 6.58 -4.37
N TYR A 113 -7.15 7.70 -4.62
CA TYR A 113 -7.78 9.02 -4.58
C TYR A 113 -8.81 9.22 -5.68
N TRP A 114 -8.60 8.66 -6.87
CA TRP A 114 -9.57 8.68 -7.96
C TRP A 114 -10.78 7.81 -7.63
N ALA A 115 -10.55 6.59 -7.13
CA ALA A 115 -11.61 5.67 -6.74
C ALA A 115 -12.50 6.22 -5.60
N THR A 116 -11.91 6.95 -4.66
CA THR A 116 -12.62 7.60 -3.53
C THR A 116 -13.07 9.01 -3.84
N GLU A 117 -12.81 9.51 -5.05
CA GLU A 117 -13.14 10.86 -5.50
C GLU A 117 -12.53 11.99 -4.64
N ALA A 118 -11.48 11.67 -3.89
CA ALA A 118 -10.69 12.64 -3.12
C ALA A 118 -9.89 13.58 -4.04
N LYS A 119 -9.55 13.12 -5.24
CA LYS A 119 -8.94 13.92 -6.31
C LYS A 119 -9.66 13.67 -7.64
N PRO A 120 -9.69 14.66 -8.55
CA PRO A 120 -10.25 14.45 -9.88
C PRO A 120 -9.43 13.42 -10.65
N THR A 121 -10.12 12.53 -11.34
CA THR A 121 -9.51 11.55 -12.24
C THR A 121 -9.04 12.23 -13.52
N PRO A 122 -7.83 11.96 -14.01
CA PRO A 122 -7.39 12.41 -15.32
C PRO A 122 -8.31 11.92 -16.44
N ALA A 123 -8.48 12.71 -17.50
CA ALA A 123 -9.40 12.41 -18.60
C ALA A 123 -9.12 11.06 -19.29
N GLU A 124 -7.87 10.60 -19.29
CA GLU A 124 -7.46 9.32 -19.85
C GLU A 124 -7.94 8.09 -19.05
N PHE A 125 -8.21 8.27 -17.75
CA PHE A 125 -8.70 7.24 -16.85
C PHE A 125 -10.21 7.38 -16.56
N GLU A 126 -10.84 8.46 -17.02
CA GLU A 126 -12.28 8.69 -16.89
C GLU A 126 -13.07 7.76 -17.84
N THR A 127 -13.19 6.50 -17.43
CA THR A 127 -13.75 5.39 -18.20
C THR A 127 -14.91 4.73 -17.48
N ASP A 128 -15.63 3.83 -18.17
CA ASP A 128 -16.67 2.99 -17.57
C ASP A 128 -16.13 2.15 -16.40
N VAL A 129 -14.90 1.64 -16.52
CA VAL A 129 -14.23 0.88 -15.45
C VAL A 129 -13.96 1.75 -14.22
N MET A 130 -13.58 3.02 -14.42
CA MET A 130 -13.41 3.95 -13.30
C MET A 130 -14.75 4.23 -12.60
N ALA A 131 -15.84 4.39 -13.36
CA ALA A 131 -17.17 4.54 -12.77
C ALA A 131 -17.55 3.30 -11.93
N MET A 132 -17.34 2.10 -12.47
CA MET A 132 -17.53 0.84 -11.72
C MET A 132 -16.68 0.78 -10.44
N LEU A 133 -15.43 1.26 -10.49
CA LEU A 133 -14.54 1.27 -9.34
C LEU A 133 -14.99 2.26 -8.26
N ARG A 134 -15.49 3.45 -8.63
CA ARG A 134 -16.06 4.42 -7.69
C ARG A 134 -17.31 3.89 -7.02
N ASP A 135 -18.23 3.32 -7.79
CA ASP A 135 -19.45 2.69 -7.28
C ASP A 135 -19.09 1.56 -6.31
N PHE A 136 -18.08 0.76 -6.67
CA PHE A 136 -17.57 -0.27 -5.80
C PHE A 136 -16.97 0.32 -4.51
N ALA A 137 -16.16 1.38 -4.59
CA ALA A 137 -15.50 2.02 -3.46
C ALA A 137 -16.49 2.63 -2.45
N ARG A 138 -17.62 3.18 -2.92
CA ARG A 138 -18.70 3.73 -2.08
C ARG A 138 -19.29 2.71 -1.11
N ASN A 139 -19.22 1.41 -1.45
CA ASN A 139 -19.65 0.30 -0.59
C ASN A 139 -21.07 0.51 -0.02
N GLU A 140 -22.05 0.80 -0.88
CA GLU A 140 -23.42 1.12 -0.45
C GLU A 140 -24.05 0.03 0.41
N LYS A 141 -23.70 -1.22 0.16
CA LYS A 141 -24.15 -2.40 0.91
C LYS A 141 -23.49 -2.54 2.30
N ARG A 142 -22.51 -1.69 2.63
CA ARG A 142 -21.73 -1.71 3.88
C ARG A 142 -21.12 -3.08 4.16
N GLU A 143 -20.62 -3.72 3.12
CA GLU A 143 -19.95 -5.02 3.24
C GLU A 143 -18.65 -4.86 4.04
N GLN A 144 -18.31 -5.88 4.83
CA GLN A 144 -17.05 -5.89 5.55
C GLN A 144 -15.89 -6.21 4.61
N ARG A 145 -15.00 -5.24 4.39
CA ARG A 145 -13.83 -5.36 3.51
C ARG A 145 -12.54 -5.33 4.30
N LEU A 146 -12.32 -6.38 5.09
CA LEU A 146 -11.21 -6.46 6.04
C LEU A 146 -9.97 -7.16 5.48
N ARG A 147 -10.17 -8.08 4.52
CA ARG A 147 -9.10 -8.93 3.96
C ARG A 147 -9.30 -9.16 2.47
N GLN A 148 -8.23 -9.50 1.78
CA GLN A 148 -8.32 -9.99 0.41
C GLN A 148 -9.15 -11.27 0.37
N PRO A 149 -9.92 -11.51 -0.71
CA PRO A 149 -10.67 -12.75 -0.85
C PRO A 149 -9.72 -13.93 -1.05
N ASP A 150 -10.10 -15.09 -0.54
CA ASP A 150 -9.45 -16.36 -0.83
C ASP A 150 -9.63 -16.69 -2.33
N LEU A 151 -8.77 -17.52 -2.92
CA LEU A 151 -8.77 -17.80 -4.37
C LEU A 151 -9.76 -18.91 -4.79
N GLU A 152 -10.48 -19.50 -3.84
CA GLU A 152 -11.37 -20.65 -4.06
C GLU A 152 -12.48 -20.36 -5.10
N TYR A 153 -12.95 -19.11 -5.17
CA TYR A 153 -13.98 -18.70 -6.13
C TYR A 153 -13.58 -18.83 -7.61
N LEU A 154 -12.29 -19.00 -7.91
CA LEU A 154 -11.82 -19.24 -9.28
C LEU A 154 -12.11 -20.66 -9.76
N PHE A 155 -12.33 -21.59 -8.82
CA PHE A 155 -12.57 -23.01 -9.10
C PHE A 155 -14.02 -23.41 -8.86
N GLU A 156 -14.81 -22.56 -8.20
CA GLU A 156 -16.24 -22.76 -8.01
C GLU A 156 -17.01 -22.45 -9.31
N PRO A 157 -18.09 -23.20 -9.61
CA PRO A 157 -18.99 -22.82 -10.70
C PRO A 157 -19.63 -21.46 -10.44
N PRO A 158 -19.92 -20.66 -11.47
CA PRO A 158 -20.58 -19.37 -11.32
C PRO A 158 -21.93 -19.56 -10.61
N ARG A 159 -22.15 -18.81 -9.54
CA ARG A 159 -23.40 -18.80 -8.75
C ARG A 159 -24.48 -17.97 -9.43
#